data_AF-A0A8X6LL85-F1
#
_entry.id   AF-A0A8X6LL85-F1
#
_cell.length_a   1.000
_cell.length_b   1.000
_cell.length_c   1.000
_cell.angle_alpha   90.00
_cell.angle_beta   90.00
_cell.angle_gamma   90.00
#
_symmetry.space_group_name_H-M   'P 1'
#
loop_
_entity.id
_entity.type
_entity.pdbx_description
1 polymer ?
#
loop_
_entity_poly.entity_id
_entity_poly.type
_entity_poly.pdbx_seq_one_letter_code
_entity_poly.pdbx_strand_id
1 'polypeptide(L)'
;VDVVPPKLFTAKQLAYRTNSDIIAPVGTRIVARYSDGVKPMLYAGIVAEPPKSTNLERYLIFFDDGYAQYIEHKDVYVVCGQSIDVADDVHKNIRKFIKAYLQKYPERPMLKLQKNQ
;
A
#
# COMPACT_ATOMS: atom_id res chain seq x y z
N VAL A 1 18.21 -23.54 -25.88
CA VAL A 1 17.14 -22.99 -25.03
C VAL A 1 17.84 -22.25 -23.92
N ASP A 2 17.86 -20.92 -23.96
CA ASP A 2 18.54 -20.14 -22.93
C ASP A 2 17.79 -20.28 -21.61
N VAL A 3 18.40 -20.99 -20.66
CA VAL A 3 17.88 -21.10 -19.30
C VAL A 3 18.18 -19.78 -18.61
N VAL A 4 17.18 -18.91 -18.52
CA VAL A 4 17.29 -17.70 -17.70
C VAL A 4 17.54 -18.15 -16.26
N PRO A 5 18.65 -17.73 -15.63
CA PRO A 5 18.95 -18.15 -14.27
C PRO A 5 17.82 -17.68 -13.32
N PRO A 6 17.45 -18.50 -12.31
CA PRO A 6 16.39 -18.15 -11.40
C PRO A 6 16.75 -16.86 -10.65
N LYS A 7 15.85 -15.88 -10.70
CA LYS A 7 15.98 -14.66 -9.89
C LYS A 7 15.64 -14.98 -8.44
N LEU A 8 16.54 -14.62 -7.53
CA LEU A 8 16.30 -14.76 -6.09
C LEU A 8 15.50 -13.54 -5.59
N PHE A 9 14.41 -13.81 -4.90
CA PHE A 9 13.55 -12.79 -4.29
C PHE A 9 13.43 -13.04 -2.79
N THR A 10 13.44 -11.96 -2.01
CA THR A 10 13.13 -12.03 -0.58
C THR A 10 11.62 -12.03 -0.36
N ALA A 11 11.17 -12.38 0.85
CA ALA A 11 9.74 -12.33 1.21
C ALA A 11 9.13 -10.92 1.04
N LYS A 12 9.93 -9.85 1.12
CA LYS A 12 9.50 -8.46 0.91
C LYS A 12 9.23 -8.10 -0.56
N GLN A 13 9.68 -8.95 -1.47
CA GLN A 13 9.51 -8.80 -2.92
C GLN A 13 8.49 -9.78 -3.49
N LEU A 14 7.81 -10.53 -2.62
CA LEU A 14 6.78 -11.49 -2.96
C LEU A 14 5.47 -11.08 -2.29
N ALA A 15 4.35 -11.32 -2.96
CA ALA A 15 3.03 -11.12 -2.41
C ALA A 15 2.18 -12.37 -2.65
N TYR A 16 1.21 -12.60 -1.76
CA TYR A 16 0.23 -13.66 -1.96
C TYR A 16 -0.60 -13.37 -3.21
N ARG A 17 -0.85 -14.42 -4.00
CA ARG A 17 -1.64 -14.30 -5.23
C ARG A 17 -3.12 -14.05 -4.94
N THR A 18 -3.62 -14.58 -3.84
CA THR A 18 -4.99 -14.43 -3.39
C THR A 18 -5.12 -13.24 -2.46
N ASN A 19 -6.27 -12.60 -2.48
CA ASN A 19 -6.61 -11.60 -1.48
C ASN A 19 -6.67 -12.25 -0.09
N SER A 20 -6.44 -11.45 0.94
CA SER A 20 -6.55 -11.89 2.33
C SER A 20 -8.01 -12.00 2.73
N ASP A 21 -8.40 -13.09 3.40
CA ASP A 21 -9.76 -13.25 3.95
C ASP A 21 -10.08 -12.27 5.09
N ILE A 22 -9.05 -11.59 5.60
CA ILE A 22 -9.15 -10.58 6.66
C ILE A 22 -8.77 -9.19 6.15
N ILE A 23 -9.30 -8.17 6.84
CA ILE A 23 -8.94 -6.77 6.59
C ILE A 23 -7.50 -6.51 7.03
N ALA A 24 -6.67 -6.07 6.09
CA ALA A 24 -5.29 -5.68 6.39
C ALA A 24 -5.27 -4.39 7.24
N PRO A 25 -4.61 -4.38 8.41
CA PRO A 25 -4.54 -3.19 9.26
C PRO A 25 -3.62 -2.11 8.66
N VAL A 26 -3.69 -0.90 9.24
CA VAL A 26 -2.77 0.20 8.91
C VAL A 26 -1.32 -0.21 9.13
N GLY A 27 -0.44 0.15 8.20
CA GLY A 27 0.97 -0.22 8.23
C GLY A 27 1.31 -1.57 7.57
N THR A 28 0.33 -2.28 7.03
CA THR A 28 0.58 -3.54 6.30
C THR A 28 1.22 -3.26 4.93
N ARG A 29 2.30 -3.97 4.58
CA ARG A 29 2.86 -3.96 3.21
C ARG A 29 1.96 -4.73 2.26
N ILE A 30 1.61 -4.07 1.17
CA ILE A 30 0.75 -4.64 0.14
C ILE A 30 1.34 -4.38 -1.24
N VAL A 31 0.84 -5.13 -2.21
CA VAL A 31 0.86 -4.80 -3.63
C VAL A 31 -0.59 -4.53 -4.02
N ALA A 32 -0.85 -3.42 -4.68
CA ALA A 32 -2.18 -3.06 -5.12
C ALA A 32 -2.20 -2.82 -6.63
N ARG A 33 -3.32 -3.21 -7.27
CA ARG A 33 -3.56 -2.90 -8.66
C ARG A 33 -4.14 -1.50 -8.76
N TYR A 34 -3.41 -0.60 -9.41
CA TYR A 34 -3.94 0.71 -9.77
C TYR A 34 -3.76 0.97 -11.26
N SER A 35 -4.63 1.79 -11.83
CA SER A 35 -4.59 2.19 -13.24
C SER A 35 -4.57 3.71 -13.36
N ASP A 36 -3.71 4.19 -14.24
CA ASP A 36 -3.64 5.58 -14.70
C ASP A 36 -4.47 5.81 -15.99
N GLY A 37 -5.28 4.83 -16.40
CA GLY A 37 -6.09 4.87 -17.63
C GLY A 37 -5.46 4.18 -18.85
N VAL A 38 -4.21 3.69 -18.78
CA VAL A 38 -3.58 2.97 -19.90
C VAL A 38 -3.61 1.46 -19.67
N LYS A 39 -3.07 0.98 -18.55
CA LYS A 39 -3.07 -0.44 -18.19
C LYS A 39 -3.00 -0.60 -16.67
N PRO A 40 -3.81 -1.48 -16.06
CA PRO A 40 -3.66 -1.78 -14.65
C PRO A 40 -2.29 -2.42 -14.40
N MET A 41 -1.51 -1.80 -13.52
CA MET A 41 -0.22 -2.32 -13.07
C MET A 41 -0.24 -2.54 -11.56
N LEU A 42 0.68 -3.37 -11.08
CA LEU A 42 0.81 -3.72 -9.68
C LEU A 42 1.94 -2.91 -9.07
N TYR A 43 1.65 -2.20 -7.99
CA TYR A 43 2.61 -1.35 -7.29
C TYR A 43 2.60 -1.65 -5.80
N ALA A 44 3.77 -1.59 -5.19
CA ALA A 44 3.94 -1.78 -3.77
C ALA A 44 3.51 -0.53 -3.00
N GLY A 45 2.95 -0.73 -1.81
CA GLY A 45 2.49 0.35 -0.96
C GLY A 45 2.21 -0.09 0.47
N ILE A 46 1.65 0.81 1.25
CA ILE A 46 1.26 0.61 2.64
C ILE A 46 -0.21 0.96 2.80
N VAL A 47 -0.92 0.14 3.58
CA VAL A 47 -2.28 0.47 4.03
C VAL A 47 -2.22 1.69 4.96
N ALA A 48 -2.82 2.80 4.54
CA ALA A 48 -2.98 4.01 5.33
C ALA A 48 -4.34 4.08 6.02
N GLU A 49 -5.38 3.54 5.38
CA GLU A 49 -6.72 3.41 5.97
C GLU A 49 -7.38 2.10 5.53
N PRO A 50 -7.93 1.28 6.45
CA PRO A 50 -8.71 0.10 6.09
C PRO A 50 -10.13 0.46 5.62
N PRO A 51 -10.85 -0.46 4.94
CA PRO A 51 -12.24 -0.30 4.53
C PRO A 51 -13.17 0.12 5.66
N LYS A 52 -13.96 1.18 5.41
CA LYS A 52 -14.98 1.72 6.31
C LYS A 52 -16.14 2.28 5.49
N SER A 53 -17.30 2.44 6.11
CA SER A 53 -18.46 3.06 5.44
C SER A 53 -18.16 4.46 4.89
N THR A 54 -17.35 5.25 5.61
CA THR A 54 -16.96 6.62 5.21
C THR A 54 -16.02 6.69 4.01
N ASN A 55 -15.32 5.59 3.67
CA ASN A 55 -14.42 5.53 2.52
C ASN A 55 -14.93 4.63 1.38
N LEU A 56 -16.20 4.24 1.47
CA LEU A 56 -16.88 3.34 0.52
C LEU A 56 -16.22 1.95 0.47
N GLU A 57 -15.83 1.42 1.64
CA GLU A 57 -15.26 0.07 1.79
C GLU A 57 -13.96 -0.14 0.99
N ARG A 58 -13.14 0.90 0.88
CA ARG A 58 -11.86 0.87 0.15
C ARG A 58 -10.69 1.11 1.07
N TYR A 59 -9.55 0.54 0.71
CA TYR A 59 -8.28 0.82 1.35
C TYR A 59 -7.72 2.13 0.84
N LEU A 60 -7.34 3.07 1.70
CA LEU A 60 -6.41 4.12 1.30
C LEU A 60 -5.00 3.53 1.31
N ILE A 61 -4.32 3.56 0.16
CA ILE A 61 -2.95 3.08 0.00
C ILE A 61 -2.03 4.27 -0.23
N PHE A 62 -0.90 4.29 0.47
CA PHE A 62 0.26 5.10 0.11
C PHE A 62 1.25 4.23 -0.67
N PHE A 63 1.42 4.51 -1.96
CA PHE A 63 2.34 3.80 -2.84
C PHE A 63 3.78 4.28 -2.64
N ASP A 64 4.73 3.41 -2.98
CA ASP A 64 6.17 3.67 -2.78
C ASP A 64 6.72 4.84 -3.60
N ASP A 65 6.03 5.21 -4.67
CA ASP A 65 6.32 6.36 -5.53
C ASP A 65 5.75 7.69 -5.01
N GLY A 66 4.97 7.65 -3.92
CA GLY A 66 4.38 8.81 -3.26
C GLY A 66 2.93 9.10 -3.64
N TYR A 67 2.33 8.33 -4.56
CA TYR A 67 0.90 8.46 -4.85
C TYR A 67 0.03 7.87 -3.74
N ALA A 68 -1.17 8.44 -3.59
CA ALA A 68 -2.18 7.95 -2.66
C ALA A 68 -3.50 7.69 -3.39
N GLN A 69 -4.08 6.51 -3.20
CA GLN A 69 -5.35 6.16 -3.86
C GLN A 69 -6.19 5.20 -3.02
N TYR A 70 -7.51 5.32 -3.18
CA TYR A 70 -8.47 4.34 -2.67
C TYR A 70 -8.56 3.13 -3.61
N ILE A 71 -8.29 1.94 -3.08
CA ILE A 71 -8.29 0.67 -3.81
C ILE A 71 -9.31 -0.29 -3.18
N GLU A 72 -10.06 -1.00 -4.03
CA GLU A 72 -10.99 -2.04 -3.59
C GLU A 72 -10.25 -3.26 -3.03
N HIS A 73 -10.87 -3.97 -2.08
CA HIS A 73 -10.25 -5.12 -1.43
C HIS A 73 -9.75 -6.20 -2.41
N LYS A 74 -10.50 -6.47 -3.48
CA LYS A 74 -10.17 -7.46 -4.52
C LYS A 74 -8.86 -7.17 -5.26
N ASP A 75 -8.40 -5.93 -5.21
CA ASP A 75 -7.21 -5.44 -5.91
C ASP A 75 -6.02 -5.20 -4.95
N VAL A 76 -6.11 -5.66 -3.69
CA VAL A 76 -5.04 -5.57 -2.67
C VAL A 76 -4.50 -6.95 -2.30
N TYR A 77 -3.19 -7.12 -2.39
CA TYR A 77 -2.46 -8.37 -2.14
C TYR A 77 -1.41 -8.15 -1.05
N VAL A 78 -1.38 -8.99 -0.02
CA VAL A 78 -0.45 -8.82 1.12
C VAL A 78 0.96 -9.29 0.73
N VAL A 79 1.97 -8.50 1.07
CA VAL A 79 3.39 -8.86 0.88
C VAL A 79 3.78 -9.95 1.88
N CYS A 80 4.54 -10.96 1.43
CA CYS A 80 4.85 -12.15 2.23
C CYS A 80 5.76 -11.86 3.43
N GLY A 81 6.47 -10.74 3.46
CA GLY A 81 7.27 -10.30 4.58
C GLY A 81 7.45 -8.79 4.63
N GLN A 82 7.65 -8.25 5.82
CA GLN A 82 7.94 -6.84 6.06
C GLN A 82 8.88 -6.67 7.26
N SER A 83 9.56 -5.54 7.33
CA SER A 83 10.33 -5.09 8.50
C SER A 83 9.42 -4.80 9.69
N ILE A 84 10.02 -4.82 10.88
CA ILE A 84 9.36 -4.36 12.12
C ILE A 84 8.93 -2.90 11.96
N ASP A 85 9.85 -2.04 11.52
CA ASP A 85 9.51 -0.69 11.04
C ASP A 85 9.27 -0.74 9.55
N VAL A 86 7.99 -0.78 9.15
CA VAL A 86 7.60 -0.86 7.74
C VAL A 86 8.07 0.34 6.90
N ALA A 87 8.38 1.47 7.53
CA ALA A 87 8.94 2.63 6.83
C ALA A 87 10.35 2.35 6.27
N ASP A 88 11.05 1.33 6.78
CA ASP A 88 12.34 0.91 6.22
C ASP A 88 12.22 0.16 4.90
N ASP A 89 11.02 -0.35 4.58
CA ASP A 89 10.74 -1.10 3.34
C ASP A 89 10.25 -0.21 2.19
N VAL A 90 10.00 1.08 2.44
CA VAL A 90 9.58 2.04 1.41
C VAL A 90 10.75 2.87 0.89
N HIS A 91 10.54 3.51 -0.26
CA HIS A 91 11.52 4.40 -0.86
C HIS A 91 11.91 5.54 0.10
N LYS A 92 13.20 5.88 0.13
CA LYS A 92 13.80 6.87 1.06
C LYS A 92 13.10 8.23 1.06
N ASN A 93 12.51 8.63 -0.07
CA ASN A 93 11.83 9.92 -0.22
C ASN A 93 10.56 10.02 0.62
N ILE A 94 9.85 8.91 0.84
CA ILE A 94 8.58 8.89 1.58
C ILE A 94 8.72 8.29 2.98
N ARG A 95 9.85 7.65 3.31
CA ARG A 95 10.11 7.00 4.60
C ARG A 95 9.76 7.90 5.80
N LYS A 96 10.23 9.15 5.78
CA LYS A 96 10.02 10.09 6.89
C LYS A 96 8.54 10.43 7.08
N PHE A 97 7.81 10.57 5.97
CA PHE A 97 6.36 10.79 5.96
C PHE A 97 5.61 9.57 6.51
N ILE A 98 5.91 8.36 6.01
CA ILE A 98 5.27 7.12 6.46
C ILE A 98 5.50 6.90 7.96
N LYS A 99 6.73 7.08 8.44
CA LYS A 99 7.06 6.93 9.86
C LYS A 99 6.26 7.91 10.72
N ALA A 100 6.22 9.19 10.34
CA ALA A 100 5.45 10.20 11.06
C ALA A 100 3.93 9.94 11.02
N TYR A 101 3.41 9.43 9.90
CA TYR A 101 2.00 9.07 9.75
C TYR A 101 1.62 7.93 10.70
N LEU A 102 2.38 6.83 10.66
CA LEU A 102 2.10 5.63 11.46
C LEU A 102 2.22 5.90 12.97
N GLN A 103 3.16 6.75 13.38
CA GLN A 103 3.32 7.15 14.79
C GLN A 103 2.14 7.96 15.33
N LYS A 104 1.46 8.74 14.47
CA LYS A 104 0.32 9.58 14.87
C LYS A 104 -1.02 8.88 14.73
N TYR A 105 -1.10 7.81 13.94
CA TYR A 105 -2.34 7.07 13.77
C TYR A 105 -2.90 6.58 15.13
N PRO A 106 -4.21 6.77 15.42
CA PRO A 106 -5.29 7.15 14.51
C PRO A 106 -5.51 8.67 14.35
N GLU A 107 -4.77 9.51 15.07
CA GLU A 107 -4.86 10.96 14.95
C GLU A 107 -4.41 11.43 13.56
N ARG A 108 -5.35 12.05 12.84
CA ARG A 108 -5.18 12.45 11.45
C ARG A 108 -5.64 13.90 11.30
N PRO A 109 -4.79 14.88 11.66
CA PRO A 109 -5.10 16.28 11.41
C PRO A 109 -5.17 16.51 9.90
N MET A 110 -6.40 16.60 9.39
CA MET A 110 -6.71 16.84 7.99
C MET A 110 -7.36 18.20 7.85
N LEU A 111 -7.00 18.95 6.81
CA LEU A 111 -7.70 20.18 6.45
C LEU A 111 -9.06 19.81 5.86
N LYS A 112 -10.13 20.44 6.35
CA LYS A 112 -11.45 20.33 5.73
C LYS A 112 -11.46 21.21 4.49
N LEU A 113 -11.51 20.57 3.33
CA LEU A 113 -11.65 21.25 2.04
C LEU A 113 -13.10 21.22 1.58
N GLN A 114 -13.54 22.32 0.98
CA GLN A 114 -14.80 22.43 0.25
C GLN A 114 -14.53 22.40 -1.25
N LYS A 115 -15.54 22.04 -2.05
CA LYS A 115 -15.44 22.15 -3.50
C LYS A 115 -15.20 23.62 -3.88
N ASN A 116 -14.18 23.90 -4.68
CA ASN A 116 -13.76 25.24 -5.14
C ASN A 116 -13.16 26.15 -4.05
N GLN A 117 -12.58 25.57 -3.00
CA GLN A 117 -11.75 26.31 -2.03
C GLN A 117 -10.33 26.53 -2.55
#